data_AF-A0A7J2RAZ2-F1
#
_entry.id   AF-A0A7J2RAZ2-F1
#
_cell.length_a   1.000
_cell.length_b   1.000
_cell.length_c   1.000
_cell.angle_alpha   90.00
_cell.angle_beta   90.00
_cell.angle_gamma   90.00
#
_symmetry.space_group_name_H-M   'P 1'
#
loop_
_entity.id
_entity.type
_entity.pdbx_description
1 polymer ?
#
loop_
_entity_poly.entity_id
_entity_poly.type
_entity_poly.pdbx_seq_one_letter_code
_entity_poly.pdbx_strand_id
1 'polypeptide(L)' 'MKLFKKGETYSWDFNKFYFFTESEKCSILNALKEQVEIFSKVEDFNVKGGMCDMDRNLIKELEQCL' A
#
# COMPACT_ATOMS: atom_id res chain seq x y z
N MET A 1 6.46 -5.22 12.79
CA MET A 1 7.81 -5.54 12.27
C MET A 1 8.09 -7.01 12.48
N LYS A 2 8.41 -7.75 11.41
CA LYS A 2 8.95 -9.11 11.53
C LYS A 2 10.35 -9.12 10.93
N LEU A 3 11.32 -9.58 11.71
CA LEU A 3 12.64 -9.91 11.20
C LEU A 3 12.57 -11.37 10.72
N PHE A 4 12.93 -11.62 9.47
CA PHE A 4 13.11 -12.98 8.97
C PHE A 4 14.49 -13.16 8.36
N LYS A 5 14.95 -14.40 8.42
CA LYS A 5 16.24 -14.81 7.87
C LYS A 5 16.00 -15.55 6.55
N LYS A 6 16.62 -15.07 5.48
CA LYS A 6 16.59 -15.72 4.17
C LYS A 6 18.03 -16.03 3.77
N GLY A 7 18.45 -17.28 3.93
CA GLY A 7 19.87 -17.67 3.79
C GLY A 7 20.72 -17.08 4.93
N GLU A 8 21.81 -16.39 4.60
CA GLU A 8 22.68 -15.71 5.58
C GLU A 8 22.24 -14.28 5.90
N THR A 9 21.25 -13.74 5.19
CA THR A 9 20.84 -12.34 5.30
C THR A 9 19.60 -12.19 6.18
N TYR A 10 19.61 -11.17 7.04
CA TYR A 10 18.42 -10.73 7.78
C TYR A 10 17.69 -9.64 6.99
N SER A 11 16.37 -9.79 6.86
CA SER A 11 15.50 -8.80 6.23
C SER A 11 14.42 -8.37 7.22
N TRP A 12 14.21 -7.06 7.30
CA TRP A 12 13.09 -6.48 8.03
C TRP A 12 11.90 -6.35 7.10
N ASP A 13 10.79 -6.99 7.47
CA ASP A 13 9.51 -6.72 6.86
C ASP A 13 8.71 -5.78 7.75
N PHE A 14 8.56 -4.56 7.24
CA PHE A 14 7.82 -3.48 7.85
C PHE A 14 6.42 -3.44 7.25
N ASN A 15 5.53 -4.26 7.80
CA ASN A 15 4.11 -4.10 7.56
C ASN A 15 3.62 -2.80 8.24
N LYS A 16 3.47 -1.74 7.43
CA LYS A 16 2.97 -0.41 7.83
C LYS A 16 1.55 -0.47 8.39
N PHE A 17 0.80 -1.52 8.04
CA PHE A 17 -0.60 -1.70 8.40
C PHE A 17 -0.83 -2.64 9.59
N TYR A 18 0.24 -3.08 10.25
CA TYR A 18 0.19 -4.07 11.32
C TYR A 18 -0.73 -3.67 12.49
N PHE A 19 -0.87 -2.37 12.76
CA PHE A 19 -1.67 -1.84 13.86
C PHE A 19 -3.16 -1.68 13.53
N PHE A 20 -3.56 -1.81 12.26
CA PHE A 20 -4.96 -1.72 11.87
C PHE A 20 -5.65 -3.07 12.00
N THR A 21 -6.90 -3.04 12.47
CA THR A 21 -7.83 -4.16 12.37
C THR A 21 -8.11 -4.50 10.91
N GLU A 22 -8.61 -5.71 10.63
CA GLU A 22 -9.00 -6.08 9.25
C GLU A 22 -10.07 -5.14 8.68
N SER A 23 -11.04 -4.72 9.48
CA SER A 23 -12.06 -3.74 9.04
C SER A 23 -11.44 -2.41 8.64
N GLU A 24 -10.49 -1.89 9.43
CA GLU A 24 -9.80 -0.63 9.11
C GLU A 24 -8.95 -0.78 7.85
N LYS A 25 -8.25 -1.91 7.68
CA LYS A 25 -7.50 -2.21 6.45
C LYS A 25 -8.43 -2.21 5.23
N CYS A 26 -9.59 -2.86 5.31
CA CYS A 26 -10.59 -2.86 4.24
C CYS A 26 -11.11 -1.45 3.94
N SER A 27 -11.38 -0.63 4.97
CA SER A 27 -11.82 0.76 4.79
C SER A 27 -10.74 1.61 4.09
N ILE A 28 -9.48 1.48 4.51
CA ILE A 28 -8.35 2.19 3.89
C ILE A 28 -8.18 1.74 2.43
N LEU A 29 -8.26 0.44 2.17
CA LEU A 29 -8.15 -0.12 0.82
C LEU A 29 -9.21 0.47 -0.12
N ASN A 30 -10.45 0.54 0.35
CA ASN A 30 -11.55 1.09 -0.44
C ASN A 30 -11.36 2.59 -0.69
N ALA A 31 -10.97 3.36 0.33
CA ALA A 31 -10.70 4.78 0.19
C ALA A 31 -9.57 5.07 -0.82
N LEU A 32 -8.49 4.28 -0.79
CA LEU A 32 -7.38 4.41 -1.76
C LEU A 32 -7.84 4.06 -3.18
N LYS A 33 -8.67 3.02 -3.35
CA LYS A 33 -9.19 2.64 -4.68
C LYS A 33 -10.08 3.73 -5.26
N GLU A 34 -10.96 4.30 -4.46
CA GLU A 34 -11.82 5.43 -4.86
C GLU A 34 -10.98 6.67 -5.20
N GLN A 35 -9.97 6.99 -4.38
CA GLN A 35 -9.06 8.10 -4.63
C GLN A 35 -8.31 7.93 -5.96
N VAL A 36 -7.76 6.75 -6.25
CA VAL A 36 -7.10 6.45 -7.53
C VAL A 36 -8.07 6.60 -8.69
N GLU A 37 -9.32 6.11 -8.56
CA GLU A 37 -10.34 6.26 -9.60
C GLU A 37 -10.60 7.74 -9.92
N ILE A 38 -10.79 8.57 -8.89
CA ILE A 38 -11.03 10.01 -9.05
C ILE A 38 -9.82 10.72 -9.66
N PHE A 39 -8.63 10.47 -9.13
CA PHE A 39 -7.40 11.18 -9.51
C PHE A 39 -6.75 10.66 -10.79
N SER A 40 -7.09 9.46 -11.24
CA SER A 40 -6.61 8.94 -12.53
C SER A 40 -7.02 9.80 -13.73
N LYS A 41 -8.00 10.70 -13.57
CA LYS A 41 -8.46 11.63 -14.61
C LYS A 41 -7.60 12.91 -14.71
N VAL A 42 -6.66 13.11 -13.77
CA VAL A 42 -5.77 14.28 -13.73
C VAL A 42 -4.38 13.85 -14.20
N GLU A 43 -3.91 14.39 -15.33
CA GLU A 43 -2.63 13.98 -15.93
C GLU A 43 -1.45 14.12 -14.97
N ASP A 44 -1.39 15.23 -14.22
CA ASP A 44 -0.32 15.51 -13.25
C ASP A 44 -0.20 14.45 -12.14
N PHE A 45 -1.28 13.74 -11.82
CA PHE A 45 -1.27 12.68 -10.79
C PHE A 45 -0.86 11.31 -11.33
N ASN A 46 -0.83 11.13 -12.64
CA ASN A 46 -0.47 9.88 -13.31
C ASN A 46 1.00 9.82 -13.75
N VAL A 47 1.80 10.85 -13.46
CA VAL A 47 3.24 10.82 -13.70
C VAL A 47 3.89 9.69 -12.90
N LYS A 48 5.01 9.14 -13.39
CA LYS A 48 5.76 8.10 -12.69
C LYS A 48 6.25 8.62 -11.34
N GLY A 49 5.99 7.89 -10.26
CA GLY A 49 6.25 8.35 -8.88
C GLY A 49 5.27 9.42 -8.38
N GLY A 50 4.26 9.78 -9.17
CA GLY A 50 3.17 10.66 -8.76
C GLY A 50 2.15 9.96 -7.85
N MET A 51 1.15 10.72 -7.42
CA MET A 51 0.16 10.28 -6.42
C MET A 51 -0.51 8.95 -6.78
N CYS A 52 -1.01 8.78 -8.01
CA CYS A 52 -1.68 7.54 -8.39
C CYS A 52 -0.73 6.33 -8.41
N ASP A 53 0.55 6.52 -8.68
CA ASP A 53 1.55 5.45 -8.61
C ASP A 53 1.86 5.07 -7.16
N MET A 54 1.98 6.06 -6.28
CA MET A 54 2.14 5.85 -4.83
C MET A 54 0.94 5.13 -4.21
N ASP A 55 -0.28 5.59 -4.51
CA ASP A 55 -1.52 5.00 -3.99
C ASP A 55 -1.70 3.55 -4.49
N ARG A 56 -1.38 3.26 -5.76
CA ARG A 56 -1.38 1.89 -6.29
C ARG A 56 -0.37 0.98 -5.59
N ASN A 57 0.80 1.51 -5.23
CA ASN A 57 1.79 0.74 -4.46
C ASN A 57 1.31 0.47 -3.04
N LEU A 58 0.70 1.46 -2.38
CA LEU A 58 0.08 1.29 -1.06
C LEU A 58 -1.07 0.28 -1.09
N ILE A 59 -1.92 0.30 -2.13
CA ILE A 59 -2.97 -0.69 -2.36
C ILE A 59 -2.36 -2.10 -2.43
N LYS A 60 -1.30 -2.31 -3.23
CA LYS A 60 -0.64 -3.61 -3.33
C LYS A 60 -0.05 -4.08 -2.00
N GLU A 61 0.60 -3.19 -1.26
CA GLU A 61 1.14 -3.51 0.08
C GLU A 61 0.00 -3.89 1.04
N LEU A 62 -1.12 -3.17 1.01
CA LEU A 62 -2.26 -3.40 1.89
C LEU A 62 -3.01 -4.69 1.54
N GLU A 63 -3.16 -5.03 0.26
CA GLU A 63 -3.75 -6.29 -0.21
C GLU A 63 -2.93 -7.52 0.19
N GLN A 64 -1.62 -7.39 0.39
CA GLN A 64 -0.77 -8.46 0.94
C GLN A 64 -0.92 -8.64 2.46
N CYS A 65 -1.58 -7.70 3.13
CA CYS A 65 -1.76 -7.65 4.57
C CYS A 65 -3.17 -8.02 5.05
N LEU A 66 -4.08 -8.29 4.10
CA LEU A 66 -5.41 -8.86 4.26
C LEU A 66 -5.34 -10.39 4.02
#